data_AF-A0A037ZFS4-F1
#
_entry.id   AF-A0A037ZFS4-F1
#
_cell.length_a   1.000
_cell.length_b   1.000
_cell.length_c   1.000
_cell.angle_alpha   90.00
_cell.angle_beta   90.00
_cell.angle_gamma   90.00
#
_symmetry.space_group_name_H-M   'P 1'
#
loop_
_entity.id
_entity.type
_entity.pdbx_description
1 polymer ?
#
loop_
_entity_poly.entity_id
_entity_poly.type
_entity_poly.pdbx_seq_one_letter_code
_entity_poly.pdbx_strand_id
1 'polypeptide(L)'
;MTERDEQIKDEAALDALFDAVRADQPVPPAALFERVAQDALREMPQMAPMASPKRRGLGWVLAALGGWPTVTGLATATVAGVWLGYTEPGSLNAVTGAIWPSADSAYGLGDLVPSYDYLLAGDDA
;
A
#
# COMPACT_ATOMS: atom_id res chain seq x y z
N MET A 1 3.77 7.95 -30.77
CA MET A 1 2.35 7.95 -31.17
C MET A 1 1.91 6.49 -31.37
N THR A 2 2.16 5.62 -30.38
CA THR A 2 2.14 4.16 -30.62
C THR A 2 1.47 3.39 -29.47
N GLU A 3 1.65 3.80 -28.22
CA GLU A 3 1.04 3.11 -27.07
C GLU A 3 -0.49 3.23 -26.99
N ARG A 4 -1.06 4.38 -27.38
CA ARG A 4 -2.53 4.56 -27.37
C ARG A 4 -3.26 3.70 -28.39
N ASP A 5 -2.64 3.44 -29.55
CA ASP A 5 -3.26 2.64 -30.60
C ASP A 5 -3.26 1.15 -30.26
N GLU A 6 -2.24 0.67 -29.52
CA GLU A 6 -2.24 -0.70 -28.99
C GLU A 6 -3.28 -0.85 -27.88
N GLN A 7 -3.36 0.11 -26.95
CA GLN A 7 -4.35 0.05 -25.87
C GLN A 7 -5.80 0.01 -26.39
N ILE A 8 -6.13 0.81 -27.41
CA ILE A 8 -7.47 0.81 -28.02
C ILE A 8 -7.78 -0.52 -28.70
N LYS A 9 -6.79 -1.18 -29.31
CA LYS A 9 -6.96 -2.50 -29.91
C LYS A 9 -7.17 -3.58 -28.86
N ASP A 10 -6.47 -3.50 -27.73
CA ASP A 10 -6.63 -4.43 -26.62
C ASP A 10 -8.01 -4.30 -25.97
N GLU A 11 -8.49 -3.07 -25.76
CA GLU A 11 -9.84 -2.80 -25.26
C GLU A 11 -10.91 -3.35 -26.22
N ALA A 12 -10.75 -3.13 -27.53
CA ALA A 12 -11.68 -3.66 -28.53
C ALA A 12 -11.65 -5.20 -28.63
N ALA A 13 -10.48 -5.82 -28.45
CA ALA A 13 -10.35 -7.26 -28.39
C ALA A 13 -11.02 -7.85 -27.14
N LEU A 14 -10.91 -7.16 -26.01
CA LEU A 14 -11.56 -7.55 -24.76
C LEU A 14 -13.09 -7.46 -24.84
N ASP A 15 -13.62 -6.39 -25.43
CA ASP A 15 -15.06 -6.23 -25.65
C ASP A 15 -15.62 -7.35 -26.54
N ALA A 16 -14.90 -7.74 -27.60
CA ALA A 16 -15.30 -8.85 -28.46
C ALA A 16 -15.37 -10.20 -27.70
N LEU A 17 -14.47 -10.44 -26.75
CA LEU A 17 -14.50 -11.62 -25.88
C LEU A 17 -15.72 -11.60 -24.94
N PHE A 18 -16.05 -10.45 -24.36
CA PHE A 18 -17.23 -10.32 -23.51
C PHE A 18 -18.54 -10.49 -24.26
N ASP A 19 -18.64 -9.97 -25.48
CA ASP A 19 -19.82 -10.15 -26.33
C ASP A 19 -20.00 -11.62 -26.73
N ALA A 20 -18.92 -12.34 -27.03
CA ALA A 20 -18.96 -13.77 -27.31
C ALA A 20 -19.50 -14.58 -26.12
N VAL A 21 -19.03 -14.29 -24.89
CA VAL A 21 -19.51 -14.96 -23.67
C VAL A 21 -20.96 -14.58 -23.35
N ARG A 22 -21.38 -13.34 -23.64
CA ARG A 22 -22.78 -12.92 -23.42
C ARG A 22 -23.74 -13.63 -24.38
N ALA A 23 -23.30 -13.87 -25.61
CA ALA A 23 -24.08 -14.58 -26.62
C ALA A 23 -24.24 -16.08 -26.30
N ASP A 24 -23.21 -16.70 -25.73
CA ASP A 24 -23.21 -18.10 -25.28
C ASP A 24 -23.36 -18.16 -23.76
N GLN A 25 -24.55 -17.81 -23.25
CA GLN A 25 -24.87 -17.95 -21.83
C GLN A 25 -25.47 -19.33 -21.56
N PRO A 26 -24.68 -20.33 -21.13
CA PRO A 26 -25.22 -21.61 -20.70
C PRO A 26 -26.08 -21.39 -19.44
N VAL A 27 -27.34 -21.84 -19.49
CA VAL A 27 -28.22 -21.82 -18.34
C VAL A 27 -27.69 -22.83 -17.29
N PRO A 28 -27.33 -22.39 -16.07
CA PRO A 28 -26.86 -23.30 -15.05
C PRO A 28 -27.97 -24.30 -14.64
N PRO A 29 -27.61 -25.53 -14.24
CA PRO A 29 -28.56 -26.51 -13.71
C PRO A 29 -29.40 -25.94 -12.55
N ALA A 30 -30.72 -26.17 -12.55
CA ALA A 30 -31.62 -25.68 -11.51
C ALA A 30 -31.20 -26.10 -10.08
N ALA A 31 -30.61 -27.29 -9.94
CA ALA A 31 -30.10 -27.78 -8.67
C ALA A 31 -28.94 -26.95 -8.10
N LEU A 32 -28.13 -26.30 -8.96
CA LEU A 32 -27.08 -25.38 -8.50
C LEU A 32 -27.68 -24.09 -7.94
N PHE A 33 -28.69 -23.52 -8.58
CA PHE A 33 -29.39 -22.34 -8.07
C PHE A 33 -30.03 -22.60 -6.71
N GLU A 34 -30.64 -23.76 -6.52
CA GLU A 34 -31.23 -24.15 -5.23
C GLU A 34 -30.16 -24.22 -4.12
N ARG A 35 -29.01 -24.83 -4.41
CA ARG A 35 -27.88 -24.89 -3.46
C ARG A 35 -27.33 -23.51 -3.12
N VAL A 36 -27.13 -22.66 -4.12
CA VAL A 36 -26.66 -21.28 -3.92
C VAL A 36 -27.65 -20.49 -3.06
N ALA A 37 -28.96 -20.63 -3.32
CA ALA A 37 -29.98 -19.96 -2.51
C ALA A 37 -29.97 -20.45 -1.06
N GLN A 38 -29.81 -21.75 -0.84
CA GLN A 38 -29.69 -22.33 0.51
C GLN A 38 -28.44 -21.85 1.24
N ASP A 39 -27.29 -21.79 0.56
CA ASP A 39 -26.04 -21.31 1.15
C ASP A 39 -26.11 -19.81 1.46
N ALA A 40 -26.70 -19.00 0.57
CA ALA A 40 -26.94 -17.59 0.83
C ALA A 40 -27.81 -17.37 2.08
N LEU A 41 -28.85 -18.20 2.28
CA LEU A 41 -29.68 -18.15 3.48
C LEU A 41 -28.93 -18.57 4.75
N ARG A 42 -27.95 -19.49 4.65
CA ARG A 42 -27.11 -19.90 5.79
C ARG A 42 -26.11 -18.82 6.20
N GLU A 43 -25.52 -18.15 5.23
CA GLU A 43 -24.51 -17.11 5.44
C GLU A 43 -25.11 -15.72 5.66
N MET A 44 -26.43 -15.56 5.45
CA MET A 44 -27.13 -14.32 5.74
C MET A 44 -26.93 -13.96 7.22
N PRO A 45 -26.24 -12.85 7.53
CA PRO A 45 -26.05 -12.45 8.90
C PRO A 45 -27.44 -12.15 9.48
N GLN A 46 -27.80 -12.85 10.56
CA GLN A 46 -28.95 -12.44 11.35
C GLN A 46 -28.66 -11.00 11.80
N MET A 47 -29.50 -10.06 11.37
CA MET A 47 -29.45 -8.69 11.86
C MET A 47 -29.67 -8.73 13.37
N ALA A 48 -28.57 -8.80 14.13
CA ALA A 48 -28.62 -8.63 15.56
C ALA A 48 -29.21 -7.24 15.82
N PRO A 49 -30.12 -7.09 16.80
CA PRO A 49 -30.67 -5.79 17.14
C PRO A 49 -29.51 -4.82 17.38
N MET A 50 -29.54 -3.70 16.66
CA MET A 50 -28.47 -2.71 16.68
C MET A 50 -28.39 -2.15 18.10
N ALA A 51 -27.44 -2.66 18.89
CA ALA A 51 -27.24 -2.21 20.26
C ALA A 51 -26.89 -0.72 20.23
N SER A 52 -27.57 0.08 21.05
CA SER A 52 -27.29 1.51 21.20
C SER A 52 -25.78 1.74 21.42
N PRO A 53 -25.18 2.77 20.79
CA PRO A 53 -23.75 3.00 20.89
C PRO A 53 -23.39 3.35 22.34
N LYS A 54 -22.93 2.34 23.09
CA LYS A 54 -22.32 2.54 24.40
C LYS A 54 -21.06 3.37 24.17
N ARG A 55 -20.81 4.40 24.99
CA ARG A 55 -19.60 5.24 24.88
C ARG A 55 -18.38 4.33 24.78
N ARG A 56 -17.82 4.28 23.59
CA ARG A 56 -16.79 3.32 23.18
C ARG A 56 -15.45 4.00 23.39
N GLY A 57 -14.70 3.53 24.40
CA GLY A 57 -13.31 3.95 24.60
C GLY A 57 -12.39 3.51 23.45
N LEU A 58 -11.08 3.74 23.58
CA LEU A 58 -10.07 3.38 22.57
C LEU A 58 -10.15 1.92 22.08
N GLY A 59 -10.71 1.01 22.90
CA GLY A 59 -10.96 -0.38 22.53
C GLY A 59 -11.89 -0.57 21.32
N TRP A 60 -12.77 0.39 21.01
CA TRP A 60 -13.55 0.33 19.75
C TRP A 60 -12.68 0.61 18.53
N VAL A 61 -11.80 1.59 18.59
CA VAL A 61 -10.89 1.90 17.48
C VAL A 61 -10.02 0.68 17.18
N LEU A 62 -9.50 0.03 18.23
CA LEU A 62 -8.76 -1.23 18.10
C LEU A 62 -9.62 -2.35 17.52
N ALA A 63 -10.86 -2.53 17.97
CA ALA A 63 -11.77 -3.54 17.42
C ALA A 63 -12.16 -3.26 15.96
N ALA A 64 -12.29 -1.99 15.56
CA ALA A 64 -12.60 -1.58 14.19
C ALA A 64 -11.43 -1.81 13.23
N LEU A 65 -10.19 -1.73 13.73
CA LEU A 65 -8.97 -1.95 12.94
C LEU A 65 -8.57 -3.44 12.84
N GLY A 66 -9.28 -4.36 13.50
CA GLY A 66 -8.99 -5.80 13.47
C GLY A 66 -8.60 -6.42 14.82
N GLY A 67 -8.70 -5.66 15.92
CA GLY A 67 -8.48 -6.13 17.27
C GLY A 67 -7.01 -6.10 17.71
N TRP A 68 -6.64 -7.00 18.61
CA TRP A 68 -5.29 -7.15 19.18
C TRP A 68 -4.12 -7.18 18.16
N PRO A 69 -4.23 -7.76 16.95
CA PRO A 69 -3.15 -7.75 15.97
C PRO A 69 -2.66 -6.34 15.59
N THR A 70 -3.53 -5.34 15.64
CA THR A 70 -3.17 -3.94 15.35
C THR A 70 -2.29 -3.34 16.44
N VAL A 71 -2.49 -3.76 17.69
CA VAL A 71 -1.66 -3.34 18.83
C VAL A 71 -0.26 -3.92 18.69
N THR A 72 -0.15 -5.19 18.29
CA THR A 72 1.16 -5.81 18.05
C THR A 72 1.87 -5.16 16.87
N GLY A 73 1.16 -4.85 15.78
CA GLY A 73 1.73 -4.13 14.64
C GLY A 73 2.23 -2.74 15.00
N LEU A 74 1.44 -1.97 15.76
CA LEU A 74 1.84 -0.65 16.24
C LEU A 74 3.06 -0.72 17.17
N ALA A 75 3.09 -1.71 18.08
CA ALA A 75 4.24 -1.92 18.96
C ALA A 75 5.51 -2.32 18.19
N THR A 76 5.39 -3.19 17.18
CA THR A 76 6.53 -3.54 16.33
C THR A 76 7.00 -2.33 15.50
N ALA A 77 6.07 -1.51 14.98
CA ALA A 77 6.40 -0.31 14.23
C ALA A 77 7.12 0.74 15.09
N THR A 78 6.72 0.93 16.35
CA THR A 78 7.42 1.86 17.26
C THR A 78 8.81 1.35 17.62
N VAL A 79 8.98 0.06 17.90
CA VAL A 79 10.30 -0.55 18.14
C VAL A 79 11.20 -0.42 16.90
N ALA A 80 10.66 -0.68 15.71
CA ALA A 80 11.39 -0.50 14.46
C ALA A 80 11.77 0.96 14.21
N GLY A 81 10.88 1.91 14.49
CA GLY A 81 11.17 3.34 14.39
C GLY A 81 12.26 3.80 15.34
N VAL A 82 12.24 3.31 16.59
CA VAL A 82 13.30 3.60 17.58
C VAL A 82 14.63 2.98 17.14
N TRP A 83 14.61 1.74 16.64
CA TRP A 83 15.81 1.08 16.12
C TRP A 83 16.44 1.88 14.96
N LEU A 84 15.63 2.24 13.96
CA LEU A 84 16.07 3.02 12.79
C LEU A 84 16.54 4.43 13.17
N GLY A 85 15.88 5.07 14.14
CA GLY A 85 16.30 6.40 14.63
C GLY A 85 17.61 6.36 15.42
N TYR A 86 17.97 5.21 16.00
CA TYR A 86 19.19 5.04 16.77
C TYR A 86 20.41 4.67 15.90
N THR A 87 20.23 4.06 14.73
CA THR A 87 21.37 3.63 13.90
C THR A 87 22.13 4.81 13.29
N GLU A 88 23.43 4.90 13.59
CA GLU A 88 24.39 5.80 12.94
C GLU A 88 24.40 5.56 11.40
N PRO A 89 24.42 6.62 10.57
CA PRO A 89 24.10 6.57 9.14
C PRO A 89 24.93 5.61 8.28
N GLY A 90 26.09 5.13 8.77
CA GLY A 90 26.94 4.18 8.05
C GLY A 90 26.23 2.86 7.67
N SER A 91 25.38 2.34 8.56
CA SER A 91 24.65 1.08 8.31
C SER A 91 23.49 1.25 7.33
N LEU A 92 22.84 2.42 7.37
CA LEU A 92 21.69 2.76 6.53
C LEU A 92 22.11 3.04 5.07
N ASN A 93 23.31 3.61 4.85
CA ASN A 93 23.83 3.85 3.51
C ASN A 93 24.02 2.55 2.72
N ALA A 94 24.49 1.46 3.34
CA ALA A 94 24.64 0.17 2.65
C ALA A 94 23.30 -0.41 2.17
N VAL A 95 22.25 -0.31 2.99
CA VAL A 95 20.91 -0.79 2.64
C VAL A 95 20.25 0.12 1.60
N THR A 96 20.42 1.44 1.75
CA THR A 96 19.85 2.44 0.84
C THR A 96 20.52 2.37 -0.53
N GLY A 97 21.84 2.20 -0.59
CA GLY A 97 22.58 2.00 -1.85
C GLY A 97 22.24 0.69 -2.56
N ALA A 98 21.88 -0.36 -1.82
CA ALA A 98 21.42 -1.62 -2.42
C ALA A 98 20.01 -1.53 -3.02
N ILE A 99 19.11 -0.74 -2.41
CA ILE A 99 17.72 -0.57 -2.87
C ILE A 99 17.62 0.55 -3.92
N TRP A 100 18.44 1.58 -3.80
CA TRP A 100 18.43 2.77 -4.65
C TRP A 100 19.87 3.15 -5.02
N PRO A 101 20.45 2.57 -6.09
CA PRO A 101 21.86 2.74 -6.45
C PRO A 101 22.28 4.20 -6.68
N SER A 102 21.35 5.08 -7.05
CA SER A 102 21.60 6.51 -7.23
C SER A 102 21.55 7.32 -5.93
N ALA A 103 21.11 6.75 -4.80
CA ALA A 103 21.08 7.44 -3.51
C ALA A 103 22.48 7.65 -2.91
N ASP A 104 23.49 6.95 -3.40
CA ASP A 104 24.90 7.12 -3.01
C ASP A 104 25.52 8.42 -3.59
N SER A 105 24.87 9.05 -4.57
CA SER A 105 25.30 10.33 -5.15
C SER A 105 24.83 11.55 -4.33
N ALA A 106 24.80 11.41 -3.01
CA ALA A 106 24.54 12.52 -2.10
C ALA A 106 25.79 13.39 -1.99
N TYR A 107 25.84 14.46 -2.79
CA TYR A 107 26.76 15.59 -2.55
C TYR A 107 26.63 15.98 -1.07
N GLY A 108 27.71 15.82 -0.32
CA GLY A 108 27.71 16.13 1.10
C GLY A 108 27.42 17.62 1.32
N LEU A 109 26.83 17.97 2.46
CA LEU A 109 26.67 19.38 2.85
C LEU A 109 28.01 20.14 2.86
N GLY A 110 29.15 19.43 2.96
CA GLY A 110 30.48 19.99 2.81
C GLY A 110 30.90 20.33 1.38
N ASP A 111 30.31 19.69 0.35
CA ASP A 111 30.55 20.02 -1.06
C ASP A 111 29.66 21.19 -1.55
N LEU A 112 28.55 21.47 -0.85
CA LEU A 112 27.63 22.56 -1.18
C LEU A 112 28.02 23.91 -0.54
N VAL A 113 28.93 23.90 0.44
CA VAL A 113 29.38 25.12 1.11
C VAL A 113 30.76 25.49 0.55
N PRO A 114 30.93 26.67 -0.09
CA PRO A 114 32.24 27.17 -0.47
C PRO A 114 33.16 27.14 0.76
N SER A 115 34.33 26.53 0.64
CA SER A 115 35.28 26.46 1.74
C SER A 115 35.60 27.89 2.22
N TYR A 116 35.61 28.09 3.55
CA TYR A 116 35.91 29.39 4.16
C TYR A 116 37.28 29.97 3.73
N ASP A 117 38.15 29.12 3.19
CA ASP A 117 39.41 29.49 2.56
C ASP A 117 39.21 30.47 1.40
N TYR A 118 38.13 30.33 0.62
CA TYR A 118 37.78 31.26 -0.46
C TYR A 118 37.27 32.61 0.07
N LEU A 119 36.67 32.65 1.26
CA LEU A 119 36.24 33.90 1.90
C LEU A 119 37.42 34.65 2.56
N LEU A 120 38.46 33.93 2.96
CA LEU A 120 39.67 34.50 3.55
C LEU A 120 40.71 34.89 2.49
N ALA A 121 40.71 34.25 1.32
CA ALA A 121 41.59 34.60 0.20
C ALA A 121 41.14 35.85 -0.58
N GLY A 122 39.97 36.42 -0.28
CA GLY A 122 39.43 37.61 -0.94
C GLY A 122 39.94 38.96 -0.42
N ASP A 123 40.80 38.99 0.60
CA ASP A 123 41.30 40.22 1.24
C ASP A 123 42.73 40.61 0.82
N ASP A 124 43.36 39.86 -0.10
CA ASP A 124 44.76 40.08 -0.55
C ASP A 124 44.89 40.50 -2.04
N ALA A 125 43.87 41.15 -2.63
CA ALA A 125 43.92 41.70 -4.00
C ALA A 125 43.84 43.24 -4.06
#